data_AF-A0A382MIH9-F1
#
_entry.id   AF-A0A382MIH9-F1
#
_cell.length_a   1.000
_cell.length_b   1.000
_cell.length_c   1.000
_cell.angle_alpha   90.00
_cell.angle_beta   90.00
_cell.angle_gamma   90.00
#
_symmetry.space_group_name_H-M   'P 1'
#
loop_
_entity.id
_entity.type
_entity.pdbx_description
1 polymer ?
#
loop_
_entity_poly.entity_id
_entity_poly.type
_entity_poly.pdbx_seq_one_letter_code
_entity_poly.pdbx_strand_id
1 'polypeptide(L)'
;KTVEREAKPVHIYSYEFSQYTEPVGHFRVHCTKGTYVRSLAHDLGQSLGCGAHLRTLHRTASGKFEVKDAIQLEELVKLPETELPRRLVSLLELVQLLQPE
;
A
#
# COMPACT_ATOMS: atom_id res chain seq x y z
N LYS A 1 -16.73 -20.06 4.80
CA LYS A 1 -15.71 -21.02 4.30
C LYS A 1 -14.33 -20.45 4.66
N THR A 2 -13.66 -21.03 5.66
CA THR A 2 -12.33 -20.59 6.06
C THR A 2 -11.33 -21.14 5.05
N VAL A 3 -10.55 -20.26 4.44
CA VAL A 3 -9.48 -20.66 3.51
C VAL A 3 -8.22 -20.80 4.35
N GLU A 4 -7.71 -22.02 4.49
CA GLU A 4 -6.41 -22.23 5.11
C GLU A 4 -5.32 -21.56 4.26
N ARG A 5 -4.47 -20.77 4.91
CA ARG A 5 -3.35 -20.06 4.30
C ARG A 5 -2.10 -20.40 5.09
N GLU A 6 -1.13 -21.00 4.42
CA GLU A 6 0.19 -21.19 4.99
C GLU A 6 0.79 -19.83 5.38
N ALA A 7 1.39 -19.79 6.57
CA ALA A 7 2.11 -18.62 7.05
C ALA A 7 3.31 -18.37 6.12
N LYS A 8 3.38 -17.18 5.54
CA LYS A 8 4.51 -16.75 4.72
C LYS A 8 5.30 -15.69 5.49
N PRO A 9 6.63 -15.81 5.58
CA PRO A 9 7.43 -14.77 6.19
C PRO A 9 7.26 -13.46 5.42
N VAL A 10 7.07 -12.39 6.16
CA VAL A 10 7.05 -11.02 5.65
C VAL A 10 8.08 -10.22 6.41
N HIS A 11 8.63 -9.19 5.76
CA HIS A 11 9.56 -8.28 6.41
C HIS A 11 8.94 -6.89 6.49
N ILE A 12 8.98 -6.32 7.69
CA ILE A 12 8.59 -4.94 7.96
C ILE A 12 9.90 -4.12 7.96
N TYR A 13 10.12 -3.35 6.90
CA TYR A 13 11.30 -2.50 6.76
C TYR A 13 11.24 -1.30 7.70
N SER A 14 10.05 -0.71 7.88
CA SER A 14 9.82 0.35 8.86
C SER A 14 8.37 0.36 9.33
N TYR A 15 8.18 0.80 10.57
CA TYR A 15 6.88 0.99 11.19
C TYR A 15 6.91 2.27 12.03
N GLU A 16 6.08 3.23 11.68
CA GLU A 16 6.02 4.54 12.32
C GLU A 16 4.59 4.83 12.76
N PHE A 17 4.38 4.98 14.06
CA PHE A 17 3.09 5.38 14.61
C PHE A 17 3.04 6.91 14.70
N SER A 18 2.08 7.54 14.04
CA SER A 18 2.10 8.99 13.80
C SER A 18 1.11 9.78 14.65
N GLN A 19 -0.05 9.22 14.98
CA GLN A 19 -1.10 9.93 15.72
C GLN A 19 -2.04 8.94 16.41
N TYR A 20 -2.54 9.32 17.58
CA TYR A 20 -3.63 8.64 18.25
C TYR A 20 -4.69 9.63 18.72
N THR A 21 -5.94 9.36 18.40
CA THR A 21 -7.12 10.07 18.91
C THR A 21 -8.19 9.02 19.12
N GLU A 22 -8.45 8.68 20.38
CA GLU A 22 -9.30 7.54 20.73
C GLU A 22 -10.62 7.53 19.94
N PRO A 23 -11.00 6.39 19.33
CA PRO A 23 -10.35 5.07 19.35
C PRO A 23 -9.40 4.80 18.17
N VAL A 24 -8.87 5.83 17.50
CA VAL A 24 -8.19 5.74 16.20
C VAL A 24 -6.69 6.01 16.34
N GLY A 25 -5.89 5.01 15.97
CA GLY A 25 -4.44 5.16 15.76
C GLY A 25 -4.10 5.22 14.27
N HIS A 26 -3.05 5.99 13.95
CA HIS A 26 -2.49 6.11 12.62
C HIS A 26 -1.04 5.61 12.63
N PHE A 27 -0.70 4.80 11.63
CA PHE A 27 0.67 4.36 11.41
C PHE A 27 0.97 4.30 9.92
N ARG A 28 2.26 4.40 9.60
CA ARG A 28 2.86 4.15 8.29
C ARG A 28 3.71 2.89 8.40
N VAL A 29 3.64 2.04 7.39
CA VAL A 29 4.41 0.79 7.34
C VAL A 29 5.04 0.62 5.96
N HIS A 30 6.32 0.31 5.92
CA HIS A 30 7.02 -0.18 4.73
C HIS A 30 7.28 -1.67 4.90
N CYS A 31 6.82 -2.48 3.96
CA CYS A 31 6.85 -3.93 4.09
C CYS A 31 7.01 -4.64 2.75
N THR A 32 7.38 -5.92 2.79
CA THR A 32 7.47 -6.77 1.62
C THR A 32 6.11 -6.97 0.94
N LYS A 33 6.13 -7.36 -0.34
CA LYS A 33 4.93 -7.81 -1.05
C LYS A 33 4.22 -8.93 -0.30
N GLY A 34 2.89 -8.97 -0.39
CA GLY A 34 2.08 -10.01 0.25
C GLY A 34 1.79 -9.79 1.74
N THR A 35 2.32 -8.72 2.35
CA THR A 35 2.01 -8.37 3.74
C THR A 35 0.53 -8.00 3.90
N TYR A 36 -0.15 -8.68 4.82
CA TYR A 36 -1.55 -8.42 5.12
C TYR A 36 -1.66 -7.42 6.27
N VAL A 37 -1.70 -6.13 5.95
CA VAL A 37 -1.74 -5.03 6.94
C VAL A 37 -2.92 -5.15 7.93
N ARG A 38 -3.99 -5.83 7.53
CA ARG A 38 -5.12 -6.16 8.42
C ARG A 38 -4.73 -7.09 9.57
N SER A 39 -3.88 -8.10 9.32
CA SER A 39 -3.34 -8.97 10.38
C SER A 39 -2.45 -8.17 11.30
N LEU A 40 -1.60 -7.29 10.76
CA LEU A 40 -0.75 -6.42 11.58
C LEU A 40 -1.57 -5.55 12.55
N ALA A 41 -2.68 -4.95 12.08
CA ALA A 41 -3.57 -4.18 12.94
C ALA A 41 -4.27 -5.07 13.99
N HIS A 42 -4.69 -6.28 13.60
CA HIS A 42 -5.30 -7.25 14.51
C HIS A 42 -4.32 -7.66 15.62
N ASP A 43 -3.11 -8.07 15.25
CA ASP A 43 -2.06 -8.54 16.15
C ASP A 43 -1.65 -7.44 17.14
N LEU A 44 -1.50 -6.20 16.66
CA LEU A 44 -1.26 -5.03 17.52
C LEU A 44 -2.39 -4.86 18.55
N GLY A 45 -3.64 -4.97 18.12
CA GLY A 45 -4.79 -4.90 19.01
C GLY A 45 -4.83 -6.03 20.05
N GLN A 46 -4.48 -7.26 19.65
CA GLN A 46 -4.36 -8.39 20.56
C GLN A 46 -3.25 -8.14 21.60
N SER A 47 -2.08 -7.64 21.17
CA SER A 47 -0.99 -7.29 22.09
C SER A 47 -1.35 -6.17 23.08
N LEU A 48 -2.26 -5.26 22.70
CA LEU A 48 -2.77 -4.20 23.57
C LEU A 48 -3.92 -4.66 24.50
N GLY A 49 -4.49 -5.85 24.28
CA GLY A 49 -5.55 -6.43 25.11
C GLY A 49 -6.98 -5.93 24.86
N CYS A 50 -7.16 -4.86 24.08
CA CYS A 50 -8.48 -4.34 23.72
C CYS A 50 -8.97 -4.79 22.33
N GLY A 51 -8.10 -5.37 21.53
CA GLY A 51 -8.37 -5.69 20.12
C GLY A 51 -8.31 -4.45 19.22
N ALA A 52 -8.06 -4.68 17.93
CA ALA A 52 -8.06 -3.64 16.92
C ALA A 52 -8.34 -4.26 15.55
N HIS A 53 -8.75 -3.41 14.62
CA HIS A 53 -8.94 -3.77 13.22
C HIS A 53 -8.53 -2.59 12.33
N LEU A 54 -8.18 -2.89 11.08
CA LEU A 54 -7.82 -1.85 10.12
C LEU A 54 -9.08 -1.11 9.68
N ARG A 55 -9.19 0.17 10.04
CA ARG A 55 -10.31 1.04 9.63
C ARG A 55 -10.18 1.52 8.18
N THR A 56 -9.00 2.02 7.83
CA THR A 56 -8.68 2.56 6.50
C THR A 56 -7.27 2.17 6.11
N LEU A 57 -7.04 1.95 4.81
CA LEU A 57 -5.71 1.67 4.26
C LEU A 57 -5.50 2.48 2.99
N HIS A 58 -4.43 3.25 2.95
CA HIS A 58 -3.99 3.95 1.75
C HIS A 58 -2.57 3.51 1.40
N ARG A 59 -2.42 2.86 0.25
CA ARG A 59 -1.10 2.43 -0.24
C ARG A 59 -0.43 3.60 -0.93
N THR A 60 0.61 4.15 -0.30
CA THR A 60 1.35 5.31 -0.82
C THR A 60 2.44 4.95 -1.82
N ALA A 61 2.88 3.68 -1.86
CA ALA A 61 3.90 3.20 -2.79
C ALA A 61 3.70 1.72 -3.15
N SER A 62 4.18 1.34 -4.33
CA SER A 62 4.23 -0.03 -4.83
C SER A 62 5.49 -0.21 -5.68
N GLY A 63 6.55 -0.76 -5.09
CA GLY A 63 7.86 -0.80 -5.75
C GLY A 63 8.35 0.62 -6.05
N LYS A 64 8.68 0.90 -7.31
CA LYS A 64 9.15 2.23 -7.76
C LYS A 64 8.03 3.23 -8.08
N PHE A 65 6.76 2.86 -7.87
CA PHE A 65 5.62 3.74 -8.12
C PHE A 65 5.12 4.35 -6.82
N GLU A 66 5.09 5.67 -6.73
CA GLU A 66 4.49 6.40 -5.61
C GLU A 66 3.12 6.98 -6.00
N VAL A 67 2.21 7.05 -5.04
CA VAL A 67 0.85 7.59 -5.26
C VAL A 67 0.86 9.07 -5.62
N LYS A 68 1.90 9.82 -5.21
CA LYS A 68 2.06 11.24 -5.52
C LYS A 68 2.25 11.48 -7.03
N ASP A 69 2.73 10.47 -7.75
CA ASP A 69 2.98 10.51 -9.19
C ASP A 69 1.77 9.97 -9.98
N ALA A 70 0.71 9.54 -9.29
CA ALA A 70 -0.50 9.02 -9.91
C ALA A 70 -1.46 10.15 -10.33
N ILE A 71 -2.24 9.89 -11.38
CA ILE A 71 -3.35 10.75 -11.83
C ILE A 71 -4.68 10.26 -11.24
N GLN A 72 -5.55 11.19 -10.87
CA GLN A 72 -6.91 10.84 -10.42
C GLN A 72 -7.73 10.32 -11.60
N LEU A 73 -8.64 9.36 -11.35
CA LEU A 73 -9.43 8.76 -12.42
C LEU A 73 -10.32 9.81 -13.10
N GLU A 74 -10.90 10.73 -12.34
CA GLU A 74 -11.77 11.80 -12.82
C GLU A 74 -11.04 12.79 -13.72
N GLU A 75 -9.73 12.96 -13.52
CA GLU A 75 -8.88 13.79 -14.37
C GLU A 75 -8.52 13.02 -15.64
N LEU A 76 -8.14 11.74 -15.49
CA LEU A 76 -7.79 10.85 -16.60
C LEU A 76 -8.92 10.76 -17.64
N VAL A 77 -10.16 10.58 -17.21
CA VAL A 77 -11.32 10.45 -18.13
C VAL A 77 -11.68 11.73 -18.87
N LYS A 78 -11.19 12.89 -18.41
CA LYS A 78 -11.41 14.19 -19.07
C LYS A 78 -10.33 14.53 -20.09
N LEU A 79 -9.23 13.77 -20.12
CA LEU A 79 -8.15 14.01 -21.06
C LEU A 79 -8.58 13.64 -22.48
N PRO A 80 -8.18 14.42 -23.49
CA PRO A 80 -8.34 14.00 -24.88
C PRO A 80 -7.45 12.77 -25.15
N GLU A 81 -7.91 11.87 -26.02
CA GLU A 81 -7.19 10.64 -26.35
C GLU A 81 -5.76 10.89 -26.85
N THR A 82 -5.51 12.03 -27.48
CA THR A 82 -4.19 12.44 -27.97
C THR A 82 -3.16 12.67 -26.86
N GLU A 83 -3.59 12.93 -25.63
CA GLU A 83 -2.71 13.15 -24.48
C GLU A 83 -2.43 11.87 -23.68
N LEU A 84 -3.23 10.81 -23.85
CA LEU A 84 -3.05 9.54 -23.13
C LEU A 84 -1.68 8.90 -23.37
N PRO A 85 -1.13 8.83 -24.60
CA PRO A 85 0.17 8.20 -24.84
C PRO A 85 1.33 8.84 -24.05
N ARG A 86 1.24 10.13 -23.74
CA ARG A 86 2.27 10.85 -22.96
C ARG A 86 2.22 10.56 -21.46
N ARG A 87 1.14 9.93 -20.99
CA ARG A 87 0.90 9.57 -19.59
C ARG A 87 1.05 8.07 -19.32
N LEU A 88 1.32 7.28 -20.37
CA LEU A 88 1.57 5.86 -20.26
C LEU A 88 3.05 5.61 -20.02
N VAL A 89 3.35 4.67 -19.13
CA VAL A 89 4.68 4.07 -19.04
C VAL A 89 4.70 2.92 -20.06
N SER A 90 5.52 3.05 -21.09
CA SER A 90 5.69 1.99 -22.07
C SER A 90 6.30 0.75 -21.43
N LEU A 91 6.12 -0.42 -22.06
CA LEU A 91 6.70 -1.66 -21.55
C LEU A 91 8.24 -1.59 -21.47
N LEU A 92 8.88 -0.89 -22.40
CA LEU A 92 10.34 -0.72 -22.40
C LEU A 92 10.80 0.13 -21.19
N GLU A 93 10.15 1.26 -20.97
CA GLU A 93 10.42 2.12 -19.79
C GLU A 93 10.12 1.36 -18.50
N LEU A 94 9.05 0.58 -18.46
CA LEU A 94 8.70 -0.24 -17.31
C LEU A 94 9.80 -1.25 -16.97
N VAL A 95 10.35 -1.94 -17.98
CA VAL A 95 11.45 -2.89 -17.75
C VAL A 95 12.68 -2.18 -17.20
N GLN A 96 13.04 -1.02 -17.73
CA GLN A 96 14.17 -0.22 -17.23
C GLN A 96 13.93 0.25 -15.79
N LEU A 97 12.73 0.75 -15.51
CA LEU A 97 12.33 1.16 -14.17
C LEU A 97 12.37 -0.01 -13.20
N LEU A 98 11.97 -1.21 -13.57
CA LEU A 98 11.92 -2.35 -12.66
C LEU A 98 13.24 -3.11 -12.50
N GLN A 99 14.32 -2.70 -13.17
CA GLN A 99 15.63 -3.30 -12.95
C GLN A 99 16.06 -3.04 -11.50
N PRO A 100 16.54 -4.08 -10.77
CA PRO A 100 17.16 -3.87 -9.47
C PRO A 100 18.37 -2.96 -9.65
N GLU A 101 18.63 -2.09 -8.65
CA GLU A 101 19.95 -1.47 -8.53
C GLU A 101 21.01 -2.53 -8.18
#